data_AF-A0A7U4P9P3-F1
#
_entry.id   AF-A0A7U4P9P3-F1
#
_cell.length_a   1.000
_cell.length_b   1.000
_cell.length_c   1.000
_cell.angle_alpha   90.00
_cell.angle_beta   90.00
_cell.angle_gamma   90.00
#
_symmetry.space_group_name_H-M   'P 1'
#
loop_
_entity.id
_entity.type
_entity.pdbx_description
1 polymer ?
#
loop_
_entity_poly.entity_id
_entity_poly.type
_entity_poly.pdbx_seq_one_letter_code
_entity_poly.pdbx_strand_id
1 'polypeptide(L)'
;MPITVDELVQKVKSHRCYTHPVFMNWAKVDPEPKVVGALFHQIQNFCASTRPGWNFPQALADHGLQKQSELMNEIVDSESGHGPELATMAGYIVNRAAGSAVIPDLYDQAAVEGVLKHYSDELLGSLPGYDDETGLTTQVRRAISVFERRKLVDVESTYRNLGTALALEMISNRQLIPGEKHCLVDSGLYDATLEVPEMHYLLEHWGEVGAEQQHEENARAAVKPALESEHAALVIEGAEEFLNALASVWDLLDASLLESGYVKKAA
;
A
#
# COMPACT_ATOMS: atom_id res chain seq x y z
N MET A 1 28.66 7.54 -11.75
CA MET A 1 27.94 8.48 -12.65
C MET A 1 26.67 8.86 -11.93
N PRO A 2 26.29 10.15 -11.88
CA PRO A 2 25.03 10.56 -11.29
C PRO A 2 23.88 9.89 -12.06
N ILE A 3 22.91 9.35 -11.34
CA ILE A 3 21.67 8.80 -11.91
C ILE A 3 20.65 9.94 -11.96
N THR A 4 19.86 10.00 -13.02
CA THR A 4 18.77 10.96 -13.15
C THR A 4 17.50 10.44 -12.50
N VAL A 5 16.56 11.35 -12.19
CA VAL A 5 15.21 10.96 -11.74
C VAL A 5 14.54 10.05 -12.76
N ASP A 6 14.69 10.34 -14.06
CA ASP A 6 14.09 9.53 -15.12
C ASP A 6 14.66 8.10 -15.14
N GLU A 7 15.96 7.92 -14.91
CA GLU A 7 16.56 6.59 -14.82
C GLU A 7 16.04 5.80 -13.60
N LEU A 8 15.89 6.44 -12.43
CA LEU A 8 15.26 5.79 -11.27
C LEU A 8 13.79 5.45 -11.55
N VAL A 9 13.05 6.35 -12.19
CA VAL A 9 11.66 6.12 -12.61
C VAL A 9 11.57 4.94 -13.58
N GLN A 10 12.50 4.81 -14.53
CA GLN A 10 12.54 3.65 -15.41
C GLN A 10 12.87 2.36 -14.64
N LYS A 11 13.73 2.41 -13.63
CA LYS A 11 13.98 1.25 -12.75
C LYS A 11 12.71 0.81 -12.02
N VAL A 12 11.95 1.75 -11.45
CA VAL A 12 10.66 1.46 -10.80
C VAL A 12 9.69 0.83 -11.80
N LYS A 13 9.52 1.42 -12.98
CA LYS A 13 8.62 0.92 -14.04
C LYS A 13 9.02 -0.45 -14.57
N SER A 14 10.31 -0.77 -14.56
CA SER A 14 10.82 -2.06 -15.03
C SER A 14 10.77 -3.15 -13.96
N HIS A 15 10.46 -2.80 -12.71
CA HIS A 15 10.35 -3.76 -11.63
C HIS A 15 9.04 -4.55 -11.74
N ARG A 16 9.08 -5.87 -11.47
CA ARG A 16 7.91 -6.76 -11.58
C ARG A 16 6.70 -6.32 -10.73
N CYS A 17 6.95 -5.62 -9.63
CA CYS A 17 5.90 -5.04 -8.78
C CYS A 17 5.01 -4.06 -9.57
N TYR A 18 5.58 -3.33 -10.52
CA TYR A 18 4.89 -2.28 -11.26
C TYR A 18 3.86 -2.82 -12.24
N THR A 19 3.90 -4.10 -12.61
CA THR A 19 2.91 -4.70 -13.51
C THR A 19 2.34 -5.97 -12.90
N HIS A 20 2.25 -6.05 -11.57
CA HIS A 20 1.78 -7.24 -10.89
C HIS A 20 0.29 -7.49 -11.20
N PRO A 21 -0.13 -8.72 -11.56
CA PRO A 21 -1.50 -8.98 -12.04
C PRO A 21 -2.57 -9.08 -10.94
N VAL A 22 -2.24 -8.80 -9.67
CA VAL A 22 -3.09 -9.15 -8.52
C VAL A 22 -4.51 -8.58 -8.63
N PHE A 23 -4.65 -7.31 -9.00
CA PHE A 23 -5.96 -6.67 -9.16
C PHE A 23 -6.71 -7.17 -10.40
N MET A 24 -5.99 -7.47 -11.48
CA MET A 24 -6.59 -8.06 -12.69
C MET A 24 -7.11 -9.48 -12.41
N ASN A 25 -6.39 -10.24 -11.57
CA ASN A 25 -6.81 -11.58 -11.17
C ASN A 25 -7.96 -11.51 -10.17
N TRP A 26 -7.93 -10.59 -9.21
CA TRP A 26 -9.06 -10.31 -8.32
C TRP A 26 -10.35 -10.07 -9.12
N ALA A 27 -10.31 -9.19 -10.11
CA ALA A 27 -11.46 -8.89 -10.98
C ALA A 27 -11.97 -10.09 -11.80
N LYS A 28 -11.11 -11.09 -12.06
CA LYS A 28 -11.47 -12.29 -12.84
C LYS A 28 -11.98 -13.44 -11.98
N VAL A 29 -11.43 -13.59 -10.78
CA VAL A 29 -11.72 -14.71 -9.89
C VAL A 29 -13.09 -14.56 -9.25
N ASP A 30 -13.56 -13.32 -9.03
CA ASP A 30 -14.77 -13.04 -8.26
C ASP A 30 -14.71 -13.70 -6.87
N PRO A 31 -13.74 -13.28 -6.02
CA PRO A 31 -13.44 -13.98 -4.78
C PRO A 31 -14.59 -13.89 -3.78
N GLU A 32 -14.78 -14.97 -3.03
CA GLU A 32 -15.76 -15.01 -1.94
C GLU A 32 -15.50 -13.93 -0.88
N PRO A 33 -16.52 -13.49 -0.12
CA PRO A 33 -16.40 -12.37 0.83
C PRO A 33 -15.30 -12.54 1.87
N LYS A 34 -15.05 -13.77 2.31
CA LYS A 34 -13.97 -14.08 3.25
C LYS A 34 -12.59 -13.82 2.64
N VAL A 35 -12.42 -14.20 1.37
CA VAL A 35 -11.17 -13.96 0.63
C VAL A 35 -10.97 -12.45 0.46
N VAL A 36 -11.99 -11.73 0.02
CA VAL A 36 -11.99 -10.25 -0.05
C VAL A 36 -11.54 -9.63 1.27
N GLY A 37 -12.14 -10.04 2.39
CA GLY A 37 -11.81 -9.48 3.70
C GLY A 37 -10.39 -9.82 4.19
N ALA A 38 -9.90 -11.04 3.94
CA ALA A 38 -8.53 -11.41 4.25
C ALA A 38 -7.49 -10.61 3.44
N LEU A 39 -7.78 -10.34 2.16
CA LEU A 39 -6.93 -9.51 1.32
C LEU A 39 -6.89 -8.07 1.82
N PHE A 40 -8.05 -7.48 2.12
CA PHE A 40 -8.11 -6.14 2.70
C PHE A 40 -7.39 -6.06 4.05
N HIS A 41 -7.45 -7.09 4.89
CA HIS A 41 -6.68 -7.10 6.15
C HIS A 41 -5.18 -6.94 5.91
N GLN A 42 -4.62 -7.66 4.94
CA GLN A 42 -3.20 -7.56 4.61
C GLN A 42 -2.86 -6.20 3.97
N ILE A 43 -3.69 -5.72 3.04
CA ILE A 43 -3.49 -4.45 2.32
C ILE A 43 -3.61 -3.26 3.26
N GLN A 44 -4.67 -3.19 4.08
CA GLN A 44 -4.91 -2.05 4.97
C GLN A 44 -3.79 -1.86 5.98
N ASN A 45 -3.23 -2.96 6.51
CA ASN A 45 -2.14 -2.89 7.49
C ASN A 45 -0.83 -2.45 6.83
N PHE A 46 -0.59 -2.85 5.59
CA PHE A 46 0.49 -2.29 4.79
C PHE A 46 0.28 -0.78 4.56
N CYS A 47 -0.89 -0.35 4.05
CA CYS A 47 -1.20 1.06 3.80
C CYS A 47 -1.14 1.89 5.09
N ALA A 48 -1.58 1.36 6.23
CA ALA A 48 -1.47 2.04 7.51
C ALA A 48 -0.01 2.36 7.89
N SER A 49 0.95 1.52 7.49
CA SER A 49 2.37 1.75 7.75
C SER A 49 3.02 2.83 6.87
N THR A 50 2.40 3.17 5.73
CA THR A 50 2.96 4.15 4.79
C THR A 50 2.65 5.59 5.17
N ARG A 51 1.57 5.82 5.93
CA ARG A 51 1.07 7.16 6.29
C ARG A 51 1.96 7.92 7.28
N PRO A 52 2.48 7.31 8.36
CA PRO A 52 3.27 8.06 9.33
C PRO A 52 4.59 8.54 8.71
N GLY A 53 4.83 9.86 8.81
CA GLY A 53 6.15 10.44 8.54
C GLY A 53 7.19 10.08 9.61
N TRP A 54 6.74 9.86 10.85
CA TRP A 54 7.60 9.72 12.04
C TRP A 54 8.72 10.76 12.06
N ASN A 55 9.98 10.34 12.15
CA ASN A 55 11.12 11.25 12.24
C ASN A 55 11.67 11.64 10.86
N PHE A 56 11.18 11.03 9.78
CA PHE A 56 11.79 11.17 8.46
C PHE A 56 11.77 12.61 7.92
N PRO A 57 10.63 13.36 7.94
CA PRO A 57 10.65 14.76 7.52
C PRO A 57 11.61 15.62 8.35
N GLN A 58 11.67 15.43 9.67
CA GLN A 58 12.60 16.18 10.52
C GLN A 58 14.06 15.80 10.23
N ALA A 59 14.36 14.51 10.04
CA ALA A 59 15.70 14.05 9.71
C ALA A 59 16.20 14.67 8.39
N LEU A 60 15.32 14.81 7.38
CA LEU A 60 15.66 15.54 6.15
C LEU A 60 16.12 16.97 6.46
N ALA A 61 15.36 17.70 7.28
CA ALA A 61 15.73 19.07 7.67
C ALA A 61 17.06 19.12 8.42
N ASP A 62 17.28 18.20 9.37
CA ASP A 62 18.51 18.10 10.16
C ASP A 62 19.75 17.80 9.29
N HIS A 63 19.57 17.10 8.17
CA HIS A 63 20.61 16.85 7.16
C HIS A 63 20.72 17.95 6.09
N GLY A 64 20.08 19.09 6.29
CA GLY A 64 20.14 20.24 5.38
C GLY A 64 19.24 20.14 4.14
N LEU A 65 18.31 19.18 4.11
CA LEU A 65 17.34 18.94 3.03
C LEU A 65 15.98 19.56 3.37
N GLN A 66 15.98 20.85 3.72
CA GLN A 66 14.78 21.56 4.19
C GLN A 66 13.63 21.49 3.18
N LYS A 67 13.90 21.63 1.88
CA LYS A 67 12.83 21.59 0.87
C LYS A 67 12.21 20.19 0.74
N GLN A 68 13.02 19.15 0.88
CA GLN A 68 12.56 17.76 0.88
C GLN A 68 11.70 17.48 2.11
N SER A 69 12.10 18.01 3.27
CA SER A 69 11.31 17.94 4.51
C SER A 69 9.90 18.51 4.29
N GLU A 70 9.80 19.70 3.70
CA GLU A 70 8.50 20.33 3.37
C GLU A 70 7.66 19.44 2.44
N LEU A 71 8.23 18.96 1.34
CA LEU A 71 7.53 18.11 0.37
C LEU A 71 7.02 16.79 0.99
N MET A 72 7.80 16.19 1.90
CA MET A 72 7.39 14.97 2.60
C MET A 72 6.35 15.24 3.69
N ASN A 73 6.40 16.39 4.36
CA ASN A 73 5.34 16.79 5.29
C ASN A 73 4.02 17.03 4.56
N GLU A 74 4.03 17.64 3.37
CA GLU A 74 2.81 17.80 2.57
C GLU A 74 2.12 16.46 2.25
N ILE A 75 2.89 15.41 1.96
CA ILE A 75 2.34 14.05 1.75
C ILE A 75 1.78 13.49 3.07
N VAL A 76 2.53 13.59 4.16
CA VAL A 76 2.11 13.08 5.48
C VAL A 76 0.83 13.75 5.97
N ASP A 77 0.72 15.07 5.80
CA ASP A 77 -0.46 15.84 6.17
C ASP A 77 -1.67 15.45 5.32
N SER A 78 -1.46 15.23 4.01
CA SER A 78 -2.49 14.75 3.10
C SER A 78 -2.99 13.35 3.47
N GLU A 79 -2.13 12.47 3.99
CA GLU A 79 -2.50 11.11 4.36
C GLU A 79 -3.17 10.98 5.75
N SER A 80 -3.19 12.08 6.50
CA SER A 80 -3.70 12.10 7.86
C SER A 80 -5.22 11.99 7.88
N GLY A 81 -5.73 10.84 8.30
CA GLY A 81 -7.17 10.60 8.49
C GLY A 81 -7.78 9.56 7.54
N HIS A 82 -7.01 9.05 6.58
CA HIS A 82 -7.48 8.03 5.63
C HIS A 82 -7.66 6.62 6.23
N GLY A 83 -7.30 6.40 7.50
CA GLY A 83 -7.46 5.11 8.17
C GLY A 83 -8.92 4.63 8.26
N PRO A 84 -9.79 5.38 8.94
CA PRO A 84 -11.22 5.11 8.98
C PRO A 84 -11.87 4.96 7.59
N GLU A 85 -11.45 5.77 6.61
CA GLU A 85 -12.03 5.72 5.26
C GLU A 85 -11.66 4.44 4.50
N LEU A 86 -10.39 4.02 4.57
CA LEU A 86 -9.96 2.74 3.99
C LEU A 86 -10.68 1.55 4.64
N ALA A 87 -10.84 1.56 5.97
CA ALA A 87 -11.60 0.53 6.67
C ALA A 87 -13.06 0.53 6.21
N THR A 88 -13.70 1.70 6.14
CA THR A 88 -15.09 1.85 5.64
C THR A 88 -15.25 1.26 4.24
N MET A 89 -14.34 1.59 3.31
CA MET A 89 -14.34 1.05 1.96
C MET A 89 -14.19 -0.48 1.94
N ALA A 90 -13.24 -1.02 2.71
CA ALA A 90 -13.02 -2.46 2.81
C ALA A 90 -14.27 -3.19 3.33
N GLY A 91 -14.88 -2.68 4.40
CA GLY A 91 -16.11 -3.25 4.96
C GLY A 91 -17.29 -3.17 3.99
N TYR A 92 -17.43 -2.05 3.27
CA TYR A 92 -18.44 -1.87 2.24
C TYR A 92 -18.30 -2.93 1.14
N ILE A 93 -17.10 -3.09 0.57
CA ILE A 93 -16.84 -4.08 -0.48
C ILE A 93 -17.11 -5.51 0.02
N VAL A 94 -16.74 -5.85 1.26
CA VAL A 94 -17.07 -7.15 1.86
C VAL A 94 -18.58 -7.38 1.96
N ASN A 95 -19.35 -6.38 2.38
CA ASN A 95 -20.82 -6.47 2.41
C ASN A 95 -21.41 -6.64 1.00
N ARG A 96 -20.86 -5.94 0.00
CA ARG A 96 -21.28 -6.08 -1.40
C ARG A 96 -20.99 -7.48 -1.93
N ALA A 97 -19.80 -8.01 -1.69
CA ALA A 97 -19.44 -9.38 -2.03
C ALA A 97 -20.38 -10.40 -1.37
N ALA A 98 -20.77 -10.16 -0.12
CA ALA A 98 -21.64 -11.06 0.64
C ALA A 98 -23.13 -10.96 0.27
N GLY A 99 -23.53 -9.96 -0.53
CA GLY A 99 -24.94 -9.64 -0.81
C GLY A 99 -25.76 -9.29 0.44
N SER A 100 -25.11 -9.02 1.58
CA SER A 100 -25.74 -8.79 2.87
C SER A 100 -24.81 -8.01 3.82
N ALA A 101 -25.39 -7.38 4.85
CA ALA A 101 -24.64 -6.61 5.84
C ALA A 101 -23.98 -7.51 6.89
N VAL A 102 -22.87 -8.17 6.50
CA VAL A 102 -22.06 -9.00 7.41
C VAL A 102 -21.26 -8.15 8.40
N ILE A 103 -20.94 -6.91 8.02
CA ILE A 103 -20.39 -5.86 8.89
C ILE A 103 -21.46 -4.77 9.01
N PRO A 104 -22.26 -4.74 10.10
CA PRO A 104 -23.42 -3.86 10.20
C PRO A 104 -23.09 -2.36 10.33
N ASP A 105 -22.02 -2.04 11.04
CA ASP A 105 -21.53 -0.68 11.22
C ASP A 105 -20.21 -0.52 10.47
N LEU A 106 -20.27 0.13 9.30
CA LEU A 106 -19.11 0.38 8.45
C LEU A 106 -18.24 1.53 8.96
N TYR A 107 -18.74 2.35 9.89
CA TYR A 107 -18.03 3.51 10.42
C TYR A 107 -17.34 3.23 11.77
N ASP A 108 -17.61 2.07 12.37
CA ASP A 108 -16.79 1.52 13.45
C ASP A 108 -15.57 0.82 12.87
N GLN A 109 -14.47 1.56 12.75
CA GLN A 109 -13.19 1.05 12.25
C GLN A 109 -12.75 -0.22 12.97
N ALA A 110 -12.89 -0.30 14.29
CA ALA A 110 -12.43 -1.45 15.06
C ALA A 110 -13.30 -2.70 14.77
N ALA A 111 -14.61 -2.52 14.59
CA ALA A 111 -15.50 -3.59 14.19
C ALA A 111 -15.17 -4.12 12.78
N VAL A 112 -14.94 -3.22 11.83
CA VAL A 112 -14.54 -3.59 10.46
C VAL A 112 -13.20 -4.35 10.48
N GLU A 113 -12.16 -3.76 11.08
CA GLU A 113 -10.83 -4.37 11.15
C GLU A 113 -10.84 -5.72 11.88
N GLY A 114 -11.70 -5.88 12.90
CA GLY A 114 -11.89 -7.16 13.59
C GLY A 114 -12.42 -8.26 12.67
N VAL A 115 -13.39 -7.95 11.80
CA VAL A 115 -13.92 -8.91 10.82
C VAL A 115 -12.90 -9.24 9.73
N LEU A 116 -12.18 -8.23 9.23
CA LEU A 116 -11.11 -8.42 8.24
C LEU A 116 -10.00 -9.32 8.79
N LYS A 117 -9.55 -9.07 10.03
CA LYS A 117 -8.58 -9.92 10.73
C LYS A 117 -9.10 -11.34 10.89
N HIS A 118 -10.35 -11.51 11.33
CA HIS A 118 -10.95 -12.84 11.50
C HIS A 118 -10.88 -13.67 10.21
N TYR A 119 -11.23 -13.08 9.06
CA TYR A 119 -11.10 -13.78 7.78
C TYR A 119 -9.64 -14.05 7.40
N SER A 120 -8.73 -13.14 7.72
CA SER A 120 -7.31 -13.37 7.52
C SER A 120 -6.79 -14.53 8.39
N ASP A 121 -7.19 -14.62 9.65
CA ASP A 121 -6.81 -15.70 10.56
C ASP A 121 -7.32 -17.05 10.02
N GLU A 122 -8.58 -17.09 9.53
CA GLU A 122 -9.17 -18.30 8.95
C GLU A 122 -8.44 -18.79 7.70
N LEU A 123 -8.10 -17.87 6.78
CA LEU A 123 -7.55 -18.23 5.46
C LEU A 123 -6.01 -18.35 5.46
N LEU A 124 -5.32 -17.47 6.18
CA LEU A 124 -3.87 -17.32 6.13
C LEU A 124 -3.18 -17.81 7.41
N GLY A 125 -3.93 -18.08 8.49
CA GLY A 125 -3.37 -18.45 9.80
C GLY A 125 -2.54 -19.72 9.83
N SER A 126 -2.67 -20.59 8.83
CA SER A 126 -1.84 -21.79 8.71
C SER A 126 -0.51 -21.58 8.00
N LEU A 127 -0.27 -20.39 7.43
CA LEU A 127 0.95 -20.10 6.69
C LEU A 127 2.15 -19.98 7.63
N PRO A 128 3.33 -20.52 7.25
CA PRO A 128 4.54 -20.37 8.05
C PRO A 128 4.88 -18.90 8.33
N GLY A 129 5.05 -18.58 9.61
CA GLY A 129 5.40 -17.22 10.06
C GLY A 129 4.23 -16.22 10.03
N TYR A 130 2.99 -16.69 9.87
CA TYR A 130 1.81 -15.90 10.23
C TYR A 130 1.88 -15.51 11.71
N ASP A 131 1.51 -14.28 12.01
CA ASP A 131 1.47 -13.75 13.38
C ASP A 131 0.02 -13.67 13.85
N ASP A 132 -0.39 -14.57 14.75
CA ASP A 132 -1.77 -14.69 15.24
C ASP A 132 -2.25 -13.43 15.98
N GLU A 133 -1.33 -12.68 16.60
CA GLU A 133 -1.66 -11.46 17.35
C GLU A 133 -2.14 -10.36 16.40
N THR A 134 -1.37 -10.07 15.35
CA THR A 134 -1.67 -9.01 14.38
C THR A 134 -2.50 -9.49 13.20
N GLY A 135 -2.55 -10.81 12.98
CA GLY A 135 -3.13 -11.42 11.79
C GLY A 135 -2.31 -11.17 10.52
N LEU A 136 -1.01 -10.89 10.63
CA LEU A 136 -0.16 -10.49 9.50
C LEU A 136 0.78 -11.60 9.04
N THR A 137 0.92 -11.70 7.73
CA THR A 137 1.87 -12.60 7.08
C THR A 137 3.30 -12.08 7.20
N THR A 138 4.30 -12.96 7.03
CA THR A 138 5.72 -12.56 7.04
C THR A 138 6.01 -11.50 5.97
N GLN A 139 5.36 -11.60 4.81
CA GLN A 139 5.52 -10.71 3.66
C GLN A 139 5.04 -9.30 4.00
N VAL A 140 3.86 -9.16 4.60
CA VAL A 140 3.34 -7.86 5.02
C VAL A 140 4.18 -7.25 6.13
N ARG A 141 4.56 -8.03 7.15
CA ARG A 141 5.45 -7.53 8.23
C ARG A 141 6.80 -7.05 7.68
N ARG A 142 7.34 -7.73 6.67
CA ARG A 142 8.57 -7.27 5.98
C ARG A 142 8.34 -5.97 5.23
N ALA A 143 7.23 -5.82 4.50
CA ALA A 143 6.91 -4.57 3.81
C ALA A 143 6.74 -3.40 4.80
N ILE A 144 6.04 -3.62 5.92
CA ILE A 144 5.91 -2.64 7.01
C ILE A 144 7.28 -2.24 7.57
N SER A 145 8.19 -3.20 7.77
CA SER A 145 9.53 -2.92 8.33
C SER A 145 10.39 -1.96 7.48
N VAL A 146 10.13 -1.88 6.17
CA VAL A 146 10.79 -0.90 5.29
C VAL A 146 10.42 0.53 5.73
N PHE A 147 9.16 0.76 6.09
CA PHE A 147 8.70 2.07 6.54
C PHE A 147 9.13 2.38 7.96
N GLU A 148 9.28 1.38 8.85
CA GLU A 148 9.76 1.60 10.22
C GLU A 148 11.12 2.28 10.28
N ARG A 149 11.92 2.20 9.22
CA ARG A 149 13.16 2.96 9.04
C ARG A 149 12.97 4.48 9.13
N ARG A 150 11.77 5.00 8.85
CA ARG A 150 11.42 6.42 9.05
C ARG A 150 11.44 6.86 10.53
N LYS A 151 11.54 5.91 11.47
CA LYS A 151 11.80 6.21 12.90
C LYS A 151 13.28 6.55 13.16
N LEU A 152 14.18 6.16 12.27
CA LEU A 152 15.62 6.45 12.38
C LEU A 152 15.92 7.84 11.81
N VAL A 153 17.01 8.45 12.31
CA VAL A 153 17.44 9.81 11.93
C VAL A 153 18.82 9.84 11.28
N ASP A 154 19.46 8.68 11.10
CA ASP A 154 20.77 8.63 10.46
C ASP A 154 20.69 8.94 8.96
N VAL A 155 21.82 9.37 8.41
CA VAL A 155 21.92 9.81 7.00
C VAL A 155 21.55 8.68 6.03
N GLU A 156 21.99 7.45 6.30
CA GLU A 156 21.73 6.33 5.39
C GLU A 156 20.24 6.01 5.32
N SER A 157 19.59 5.91 6.48
CA SER A 157 18.16 5.69 6.59
C SER A 157 17.36 6.80 5.90
N THR A 158 17.76 8.06 6.09
CA THR A 158 17.10 9.22 5.50
C THR A 158 17.11 9.15 3.97
N TYR A 159 18.26 8.87 3.36
CA TYR A 159 18.34 8.76 1.89
C TYR A 159 17.65 7.50 1.34
N ARG A 160 17.68 6.38 2.06
CA ARG A 160 16.89 5.19 1.67
C ARG A 160 15.39 5.50 1.70
N ASN A 161 14.91 6.22 2.72
CA ASN A 161 13.50 6.60 2.84
C ASN A 161 13.02 7.51 1.69
N LEU A 162 13.88 8.38 1.13
CA LEU A 162 13.56 9.15 -0.07
C LEU A 162 13.28 8.23 -1.28
N GLY A 163 14.09 7.18 -1.44
CA GLY A 163 13.89 6.17 -2.48
C GLY A 163 12.60 5.39 -2.31
N THR A 164 12.33 4.96 -1.07
CA THR A 164 11.09 4.29 -0.68
C THR A 164 9.87 5.18 -0.97
N ALA A 165 9.91 6.47 -0.61
CA ALA A 165 8.81 7.40 -0.87
C ALA A 165 8.50 7.52 -2.36
N LEU A 166 9.51 7.77 -3.21
CA LEU A 166 9.29 7.83 -4.66
C LEU A 166 8.67 6.53 -5.21
N ALA A 167 9.21 5.38 -4.81
CA ALA A 167 8.72 4.11 -5.31
C ALA A 167 7.29 3.82 -4.84
N LEU A 168 6.94 4.19 -3.60
CA LEU A 168 5.58 4.14 -3.08
C LEU A 168 4.65 5.01 -3.92
N GLU A 169 4.89 6.32 -4.00
CA GLU A 169 3.95 7.23 -4.68
C GLU A 169 3.79 6.90 -6.17
N MET A 170 4.86 6.41 -6.82
CA MET A 170 4.76 5.91 -8.19
C MET A 170 3.88 4.66 -8.31
N ILE A 171 4.00 3.71 -7.39
CA ILE A 171 3.17 2.50 -7.40
C ILE A 171 1.73 2.84 -7.03
N SER A 172 1.53 3.69 -6.03
CA SER A 172 0.21 4.14 -5.58
C SER A 172 -0.58 4.80 -6.70
N ASN A 173 -0.02 5.86 -7.30
CA ASN A 173 -0.66 6.61 -8.39
C ASN A 173 -0.88 5.79 -9.66
N ARG A 174 0.06 4.90 -10.01
CA ARG A 174 0.06 4.26 -11.34
C ARG A 174 -0.45 2.83 -11.36
N GLN A 175 -0.48 2.14 -10.23
CA GLN A 175 -0.77 0.70 -10.18
C GLN A 175 -1.73 0.30 -9.07
N LEU A 176 -1.52 0.76 -7.83
CA LEU A 176 -2.34 0.37 -6.68
C LEU A 176 -3.75 0.97 -6.80
N ILE A 177 -3.86 2.30 -6.80
CA ILE A 177 -5.16 2.98 -6.86
C ILE A 177 -5.90 2.69 -8.19
N PRO A 178 -5.22 2.67 -9.35
CA PRO A 178 -5.84 2.16 -10.59
C PRO A 178 -6.27 0.70 -10.54
N GLY A 179 -5.49 -0.16 -9.90
CA GLY A 179 -5.81 -1.58 -9.74
C GLY A 179 -7.02 -1.80 -8.84
N GLU A 180 -7.07 -1.11 -7.69
CA GLU A 180 -8.22 -1.10 -6.79
C GLU A 180 -9.47 -0.61 -7.50
N LYS A 181 -9.41 0.52 -8.22
CA LYS A 181 -10.55 0.96 -9.02
C LYS A 181 -10.98 -0.06 -10.07
N HIS A 182 -10.02 -0.70 -10.73
CA HIS A 182 -10.34 -1.72 -11.71
C HIS A 182 -11.11 -2.89 -11.07
N CYS A 183 -10.60 -3.48 -9.99
CA CYS A 183 -11.22 -4.67 -9.42
C CYS A 183 -12.46 -4.37 -8.57
N LEU A 184 -12.53 -3.21 -7.91
CA LEU A 184 -13.60 -2.86 -6.99
C LEU A 184 -14.78 -2.15 -7.67
N VAL A 185 -14.53 -1.40 -8.74
CA VAL A 185 -15.54 -0.57 -9.41
C VAL A 185 -15.73 -0.99 -10.86
N ASP A 186 -14.69 -0.90 -11.69
CA ASP A 186 -14.84 -1.03 -13.15
C ASP A 186 -15.20 -2.45 -13.60
N SER A 187 -14.85 -3.46 -12.79
CA SER A 187 -15.21 -4.86 -13.02
C SER A 187 -16.73 -5.11 -12.92
N GLY A 188 -17.45 -4.25 -12.19
CA GLY A 188 -18.87 -4.44 -11.86
C GLY A 188 -19.16 -5.54 -10.84
N LEU A 189 -18.14 -6.22 -10.29
CA LEU A 189 -18.31 -7.38 -9.39
C LEU A 189 -19.12 -7.02 -8.13
N TYR A 190 -18.83 -5.87 -7.53
CA TYR A 190 -19.44 -5.44 -6.27
C TYR A 190 -20.58 -4.45 -6.46
N ASP A 191 -20.93 -4.11 -7.71
CA ASP A 191 -21.91 -3.06 -8.04
C ASP A 191 -21.65 -1.77 -7.22
N ALA A 192 -20.37 -1.42 -7.06
CA ALA A 192 -19.91 -0.23 -6.34
C ALA A 192 -19.63 0.90 -7.33
N THR A 193 -19.75 2.15 -6.88
CA THR A 193 -19.40 3.34 -7.67
C THR A 193 -18.59 4.29 -6.80
N LEU A 194 -17.78 5.16 -7.41
CA LEU A 194 -17.03 6.17 -6.66
C LEU A 194 -17.92 7.26 -6.03
N GLU A 195 -19.20 7.30 -6.38
CA GLU A 195 -20.14 8.34 -5.93
C GLU A 195 -20.75 8.04 -4.55
N VAL A 196 -20.60 6.80 -4.04
CA VAL A 196 -21.12 6.46 -2.71
C VAL A 196 -20.14 6.87 -1.61
N PRO A 197 -20.62 7.31 -0.43
CA PRO A 197 -19.76 7.80 0.65
C PRO A 197 -18.68 6.81 1.09
N GLU A 198 -18.98 5.52 1.09
CA GLU A 198 -18.06 4.46 1.52
C GLU A 198 -16.87 4.27 0.57
N MET A 199 -16.94 4.79 -0.66
CA MET A 199 -15.86 4.76 -1.65
C MET A 199 -15.04 6.06 -1.67
N HIS A 200 -15.26 6.97 -0.71
CA HIS A 200 -14.58 8.27 -0.64
C HIS A 200 -13.06 8.16 -0.70
N TYR A 201 -12.47 7.22 0.06
CA TYR A 201 -11.04 6.93 0.03
C TYR A 201 -10.53 6.77 -1.41
N LEU A 202 -11.16 5.89 -2.19
CA LEU A 202 -10.71 5.62 -3.55
C LEU A 202 -10.98 6.80 -4.48
N LEU A 203 -12.08 7.55 -4.28
CA LEU A 203 -12.39 8.75 -5.03
C LEU A 203 -11.31 9.84 -4.85
N GLU A 204 -10.85 10.04 -3.61
CA GLU A 204 -9.86 11.08 -3.27
C GLU A 204 -8.47 10.79 -3.86
N HIS A 205 -8.09 9.51 -3.92
CA HIS A 205 -6.78 9.10 -4.42
C HIS A 205 -6.76 8.91 -5.95
N TRP A 206 -7.90 8.65 -6.57
CA TRP A 206 -7.97 8.29 -7.99
C TRP A 206 -7.98 9.50 -8.94
N GLY A 207 -7.27 9.33 -10.07
CA GLY A 207 -7.41 10.15 -11.27
C GLY A 207 -6.38 11.27 -11.39
N GLU A 208 -6.46 12.04 -12.49
CA GLU A 208 -5.47 13.09 -12.81
C GLU A 208 -5.44 14.26 -11.81
N VAL A 209 -6.47 14.38 -10.97
CA VAL A 209 -6.58 15.38 -9.91
C VAL A 209 -6.65 14.76 -8.51
N GLY A 210 -6.43 13.45 -8.38
CA GLY A 210 -6.37 12.75 -7.10
C GLY A 210 -5.10 13.07 -6.32
N ALA A 211 -5.14 12.83 -5.00
CA ALA A 211 -4.03 13.13 -4.08
C ALA A 211 -2.69 12.52 -4.55
N GLU A 212 -2.75 11.31 -5.07
CA GLU A 212 -1.61 10.52 -5.56
C GLU A 212 -0.81 11.19 -6.68
N GLN A 213 -1.45 12.02 -7.52
CA GLN A 213 -0.73 12.76 -8.56
C GLN A 213 0.18 13.82 -7.93
N GLN A 214 -0.29 14.53 -6.91
CA GLN A 214 0.51 15.50 -6.16
C GLN A 214 1.61 14.80 -5.35
N HIS A 215 1.30 13.65 -4.74
CA HIS A 215 2.30 12.88 -3.97
C HIS A 215 3.44 12.40 -4.86
N GLU A 216 3.14 11.85 -6.05
CA GLU A 216 4.17 11.43 -7.00
C GLU A 216 5.07 12.61 -7.43
N GLU A 217 4.48 13.79 -7.69
CA GLU A 217 5.23 15.00 -8.04
C GLU A 217 6.13 15.46 -6.90
N ASN A 218 5.63 15.48 -5.67
CA ASN A 218 6.39 15.84 -4.48
C ASN A 218 7.55 14.87 -4.24
N ALA A 219 7.31 13.56 -4.37
CA ALA A 219 8.35 12.55 -4.21
C ALA A 219 9.43 12.65 -5.30
N ARG A 220 9.06 12.88 -6.56
CA ARG A 220 9.99 13.14 -7.68
C ARG A 220 10.86 14.38 -7.42
N ALA A 221 10.25 15.46 -6.95
CA ALA A 221 10.97 16.68 -6.61
C ALA A 221 11.92 16.46 -5.42
N ALA A 222 11.50 15.69 -4.42
CA ALA A 222 12.28 15.44 -3.22
C ALA A 222 13.54 14.60 -3.49
N VAL A 223 13.45 13.56 -4.33
CA VAL A 223 14.61 12.70 -4.63
C VAL A 223 15.67 13.38 -5.50
N LYS A 224 15.30 14.40 -6.29
CA LYS A 224 16.17 14.93 -7.35
C LYS A 224 17.56 15.36 -6.82
N PRO A 225 17.66 16.19 -5.75
CA PRO A 225 18.97 16.60 -5.26
C PRO A 225 19.77 15.45 -4.62
N ALA A 226 19.08 14.43 -4.09
CA ALA A 226 19.74 13.26 -3.51
C ALA A 226 20.42 12.38 -4.58
N LEU A 227 19.80 12.25 -5.76
CA LEU A 227 20.37 11.48 -6.88
C LEU A 227 21.58 12.16 -7.53
N GLU A 228 21.69 13.48 -7.38
CA GLU A 228 22.84 14.28 -7.82
C GLU A 228 23.99 14.29 -6.79
N SER A 229 23.80 13.64 -5.63
CA SER A 229 24.77 13.59 -4.52
C SER A 229 25.52 12.26 -4.43
N GLU A 230 26.47 12.16 -3.48
CA GLU A 230 27.16 10.91 -3.16
C GLU A 230 26.23 9.81 -2.59
N HIS A 231 25.03 10.19 -2.13
CA HIS A 231 24.04 9.29 -1.54
C HIS A 231 23.08 8.64 -2.55
N ALA A 232 23.27 8.85 -3.86
CA ALA A 232 22.40 8.32 -4.90
C ALA A 232 22.17 6.79 -4.80
N ALA A 233 23.20 6.03 -4.41
CA ALA A 233 23.10 4.59 -4.22
C ALA A 233 22.09 4.21 -3.14
N LEU A 234 22.04 4.94 -2.03
CA LEU A 234 21.11 4.71 -0.92
C LEU A 234 19.65 4.95 -1.36
N VAL A 235 19.41 5.97 -2.18
CA VAL A 235 18.09 6.24 -2.75
C VAL A 235 17.63 5.07 -3.64
N ILE A 236 18.52 4.55 -4.50
CA ILE A 236 18.21 3.39 -5.35
C ILE A 236 17.92 2.16 -4.47
N GLU A 237 18.76 1.88 -3.48
CA GLU A 237 18.59 0.75 -2.55
C GLU A 237 17.24 0.81 -1.84
N GLY A 238 16.83 1.98 -1.33
CA GLY A 238 15.55 2.15 -0.65
C GLY A 238 14.34 1.94 -1.56
N ALA A 239 14.42 2.36 -2.82
CA ALA A 239 13.39 2.08 -3.82
C ALA A 239 13.31 0.58 -4.15
N GLU A 240 14.45 -0.07 -4.40
CA GLU A 240 14.51 -1.49 -4.74
C GLU A 240 14.06 -2.38 -3.57
N GLU A 241 14.45 -2.05 -2.34
CA GLU A 241 14.04 -2.80 -1.14
C GLU A 241 12.51 -2.77 -0.95
N PHE A 242 11.91 -1.58 -1.07
CA PHE A 242 10.46 -1.43 -1.01
C PHE A 242 9.75 -2.23 -2.10
N LEU A 243 10.17 -2.07 -3.36
CA LEU A 243 9.55 -2.76 -4.49
C LEU A 243 9.64 -4.28 -4.36
N ASN A 244 10.75 -4.81 -3.86
CA ASN A 244 10.91 -6.24 -3.59
C ASN A 244 9.99 -6.74 -2.46
N ALA A 245 9.85 -5.95 -1.40
CA ALA A 245 8.97 -6.28 -0.29
C ALA A 245 7.50 -6.26 -0.73
N LEU A 246 7.07 -5.22 -1.43
CA LEU A 246 5.70 -5.08 -1.93
C LEU A 246 5.36 -6.16 -2.97
N ALA A 247 6.28 -6.48 -3.89
CA ALA A 247 6.06 -7.57 -4.83
C ALA A 247 5.83 -8.91 -4.12
N SER A 248 6.51 -9.15 -2.99
CA SER A 248 6.32 -10.37 -2.20
C SER A 248 4.96 -10.39 -1.50
N VAL A 249 4.42 -9.23 -1.11
CA VAL A 249 3.03 -9.11 -0.64
C VAL A 249 2.07 -9.48 -1.77
N TRP A 250 2.25 -8.87 -2.95
CA TRP A 250 1.39 -9.16 -4.10
C TRP A 250 1.43 -10.61 -4.56
N ASP A 251 2.60 -11.24 -4.58
CA ASP A 251 2.75 -12.66 -4.91
C ASP A 251 1.91 -13.53 -3.97
N LEU A 252 1.93 -13.23 -2.66
CA LEU A 252 1.19 -14.00 -1.66
C LEU A 252 -0.32 -13.80 -1.80
N LEU A 253 -0.76 -12.55 -1.96
CA LEU A 253 -2.18 -12.21 -2.09
C LEU A 253 -2.77 -12.78 -3.38
N ASP A 254 -2.04 -12.70 -4.49
CA ASP A 254 -2.44 -13.29 -5.77
C ASP A 254 -2.46 -14.82 -5.70
N ALA A 255 -1.48 -15.43 -5.02
CA ALA A 255 -1.48 -16.88 -4.82
C ALA A 255 -2.68 -17.35 -3.98
N SER A 256 -3.07 -16.57 -2.97
CA SER A 256 -4.23 -16.81 -2.11
C SER A 256 -5.55 -16.64 -2.88
N LEU A 257 -5.64 -15.60 -3.72
CA LEU A 257 -6.75 -15.37 -4.65
C LEU A 257 -6.97 -16.54 -5.60
N LEU A 258 -5.88 -17.11 -6.13
CA LEU A 258 -5.93 -18.18 -7.12
C LEU A 258 -6.04 -19.59 -6.51
N GLU A 259 -6.17 -19.70 -5.18
CA GLU A 259 -6.07 -20.98 -4.43
C GLU A 259 -4.83 -21.81 -4.81
N SER A 260 -3.77 -21.14 -5.25
CA SER A 260 -2.57 -21.79 -5.80
C SER A 260 -1.60 -22.32 -4.73
N GLY A 261 -2.11 -22.53 -3.51
CA GLY A 261 -1.40 -22.97 -2.30
C GLY A 261 -2.28 -23.81 -1.37
N TYR A 262 -1.67 -24.47 -0.37
CA TYR A 262 -2.25 -25.58 0.40
C TYR A 262 -3.55 -25.21 1.15
N VAL A 263 -4.71 -25.58 0.60
CA VAL A 263 -5.98 -25.52 1.33
C VAL A 263 -6.06 -26.71 2.28
N LYS A 264 -6.10 -26.45 3.59
CA LYS A 264 -6.43 -27.48 4.58
C LYS A 264 -7.87 -27.93 4.30
N LYS A 265 -8.06 -29.12 3.74
CA LYS A 265 -9.40 -29.74 3.67
C LYS A 265 -9.96 -29.76 5.09
N ALA A 266 -11.13 -29.15 5.29
CA ALA A 266 -11.90 -29.32 6.51
C ALA A 266 -12.08 -30.83 6.77
N ALA A 267 -11.70 -31.27 7.96
CA ALA A 267 -11.89 -32.63 8.43
C ALA A 267 -13.32 -32.82 8.96
#